data_AF-A0A821PZU7-F1
#
_entry.id   AF-A0A821PZU7-F1
#
_cell.length_a   1.000
_cell.length_b   1.000
_cell.length_c   1.000
_cell.angle_alpha   90.00
_cell.angle_beta   90.00
_cell.angle_gamma   90.00
#
_symmetry.space_group_name_H-M   'P 1'
#
loop_
_entity.id
_entity.type
_entity.pdbx_description
1 polymer ?
#
loop_
_entity_poly.entity_id
_entity_poly.type
_entity_poly.pdbx_seq_one_letter_code
_entity_poly.pdbx_strand_id
1 'polypeptide(L)'
;MGWSDTTPIKIIYQKEINATNRTTLDIYQSPPMSELVYWFEQSSINMYGEVFVKTIAQMTNSSVNSVLPVYCETVHGIEQIAVATIDGSGLSPENRITTWAIAHVLYNVRQRASWFSEFERALPIINGIRMKPGYIQNALSYAGYVNHRVFSIITNNFNGQTSTIRRKIWNLLDTLK
;
A
#
# COMPACT_ATOMS: atom_id res chain seq x y z
N MET A 1 -29.66 6.23 20.13
CA MET A 1 -28.40 6.73 20.72
C MET A 1 -28.20 8.15 20.21
N GLY A 2 -28.52 9.14 21.03
CA GLY A 2 -28.32 10.56 20.68
C GLY A 2 -27.05 11.05 21.36
N TRP A 3 -26.10 11.58 20.59
CA TRP A 3 -24.98 12.35 21.12
C TRP A 3 -25.49 13.77 21.35
N SER A 4 -25.26 14.36 22.53
CA SER A 4 -25.69 15.74 22.78
C SER A 4 -24.77 16.72 22.05
N ASP A 5 -25.35 17.74 21.43
CA ASP A 5 -24.64 18.86 20.76
C ASP A 5 -23.80 19.71 21.73
N THR A 6 -23.79 19.35 23.01
CA THR A 6 -23.13 20.06 24.12
C THR A 6 -21.87 19.38 24.62
N THR A 7 -21.44 18.26 24.02
CA THR A 7 -20.16 17.64 24.37
C THR A 7 -19.06 18.23 23.48
N PRO A 8 -18.27 19.23 23.94
CA PRO A 8 -17.15 19.69 23.14
C PRO A 8 -16.17 18.53 22.96
N ILE A 9 -15.84 18.23 21.69
CA ILE A 9 -14.62 17.46 21.38
C ILE A 9 -13.48 18.33 21.90
N LYS A 10 -12.99 18.02 23.09
CA LYS A 10 -11.85 18.70 23.67
C LYS A 10 -10.64 18.35 22.81
N ILE A 11 -10.20 19.27 21.96
CA ILE A 11 -8.91 19.15 21.29
C ILE A 11 -7.85 19.16 22.40
N ILE A 12 -7.29 18.00 22.72
CA ILE A 12 -6.35 17.82 23.85
C ILE A 12 -4.99 18.49 23.54
N TYR A 13 -4.76 18.91 22.30
CA TYR A 13 -3.50 19.53 21.89
C TYR A 13 -3.74 20.81 21.08
N GLN A 14 -3.58 21.96 21.74
CA GLN A 14 -3.43 23.24 21.07
C GLN A 14 -1.97 23.68 21.24
N LYS A 15 -1.20 23.64 20.15
CA LYS A 15 0.20 24.08 20.15
C LYS A 15 0.24 25.54 20.56
N GLU A 16 0.82 25.86 21.71
CA GLU A 16 1.01 27.24 22.14
C GLU A 16 2.03 27.93 21.21
N ILE A 17 1.54 28.81 20.34
CA ILE A 17 2.32 29.42 19.26
C ILE A 17 3.39 30.38 19.83
N ASN A 18 3.18 30.90 21.04
CA ASN A 18 4.02 31.93 21.67
C ASN A 18 5.01 31.38 22.72
N ALA A 19 5.14 30.06 22.88
CA ALA A 19 6.11 29.49 23.81
C ALA A 19 7.55 29.78 23.33
N THR A 20 8.26 30.67 24.03
CA THR A 20 9.63 31.12 23.68
C THR A 20 10.71 30.16 24.17
N ASN A 21 10.42 29.33 25.18
CA ASN A 21 11.33 28.33 25.72
C ASN A 21 10.63 26.96 25.74
N ARG A 22 11.15 26.02 24.97
CA ARG A 22 10.69 24.63 24.94
C ARG A 22 11.83 23.71 25.36
N THR A 23 11.56 22.86 26.34
CA THR A 23 12.48 21.80 26.76
C THR A 23 11.94 20.46 26.29
N THR A 24 12.73 19.71 25.53
CA THR A 24 12.38 18.32 25.18
C THR A 24 12.45 17.46 26.43
N LEU A 25 11.31 16.88 26.82
CA LEU A 25 11.26 15.99 27.99
C LEU A 25 11.62 14.56 27.63
N ASP A 26 11.23 14.11 26.44
CA ASP A 26 11.50 12.76 25.94
C ASP A 26 11.41 12.72 24.40
N ILE A 27 12.04 11.72 23.80
CA ILE A 27 11.99 11.43 22.37
C ILE A 27 11.71 9.94 22.19
N TYR A 28 10.53 9.63 21.67
CA TYR A 28 10.19 8.28 21.25
C TYR A 28 10.49 8.08 19.76
N GLN A 29 11.31 7.08 19.45
CA GLN A 29 11.64 6.70 18.07
C GLN A 29 10.76 5.52 17.64
N SER A 30 10.28 5.55 16.40
CA SER A 30 9.54 4.43 15.83
C SER A 30 10.47 3.24 15.54
N PRO A 31 9.90 2.04 15.34
CA PRO A 31 10.59 0.97 14.65
C PRO A 31 11.14 1.42 13.27
N PRO A 32 12.15 0.72 12.73
CA PRO A 32 12.69 1.03 11.41
C PRO A 32 11.66 0.80 10.31
N MET A 33 11.85 1.46 9.17
CA MET A 33 10.93 1.38 8.03
C MET A 33 10.70 -0.06 7.56
N SER A 34 11.70 -0.93 7.62
CA SER A 34 11.57 -2.35 7.26
C SER A 34 10.54 -3.10 8.11
N GLU A 35 10.42 -2.78 9.40
CA GLU A 35 9.40 -3.37 10.29
C GLU A 35 8.02 -2.79 10.01
N LEU A 36 7.92 -1.49 9.73
CA LEU A 36 6.65 -0.87 9.37
C LEU A 36 6.12 -1.43 8.04
N VAL A 37 6.99 -1.58 7.03
CA VAL A 37 6.66 -2.20 5.73
C VAL A 37 6.28 -3.67 5.92
N TYR A 38 6.98 -4.42 6.77
CA TYR A 38 6.63 -5.80 7.08
C TYR A 38 5.17 -5.90 7.55
N TRP A 39 4.77 -5.11 8.56
CA TRP A 39 3.40 -5.15 9.05
C TRP A 39 2.37 -4.58 8.09
N PHE A 40 2.74 -3.58 7.30
CA PHE A 40 1.89 -3.05 6.23
C PHE A 40 1.54 -4.14 5.21
N GLU A 41 2.53 -4.85 4.67
CA GLU A 41 2.32 -5.86 3.65
C GLU A 41 1.68 -7.13 4.22
N GLN A 42 2.16 -7.60 5.39
CA GLN A 42 1.72 -8.84 6.01
C GLN A 42 0.27 -8.78 6.51
N SER A 43 -0.14 -7.66 7.11
CA SER A 43 -1.46 -7.49 7.71
C SER A 43 -2.38 -6.55 6.91
N SER A 44 -1.89 -5.93 5.84
CA SER A 44 -2.65 -5.00 5.00
C SER A 44 -3.26 -3.84 5.79
N ILE A 45 -2.46 -3.21 6.66
CA ILE A 45 -2.94 -2.15 7.56
C ILE A 45 -3.14 -0.86 6.78
N ASN A 46 -4.38 -0.50 6.46
CA ASN A 46 -4.72 0.68 5.65
C ASN A 46 -4.08 1.97 6.19
N MET A 47 -4.10 2.16 7.51
CA MET A 47 -3.51 3.35 8.15
C MET A 47 -2.03 3.53 7.78
N TYR A 48 -1.27 2.44 7.63
CA TYR A 48 0.14 2.53 7.27
C TYR A 48 0.31 3.02 5.83
N GLY A 49 -0.51 2.53 4.90
CA GLY A 49 -0.53 3.03 3.52
C GLY A 49 -0.80 4.53 3.46
N GLU A 50 -1.79 5.02 4.21
CA GLU A 50 -2.13 6.45 4.28
C GLU A 50 -1.01 7.30 4.89
N VAL A 51 -0.36 6.81 5.94
CA VAL A 51 0.76 7.52 6.58
C VAL A 51 1.96 7.54 5.64
N PHE A 52 2.32 6.42 5.01
CA PHE A 52 3.44 6.35 4.08
C PHE A 52 3.28 7.32 2.91
N VAL A 53 2.13 7.32 2.24
CA VAL A 53 1.90 8.22 1.10
C VAL A 53 1.92 9.68 1.53
N LYS A 54 1.39 10.03 2.71
CA LYS A 54 1.45 11.39 3.27
C LYS A 54 2.87 11.80 3.62
N THR A 55 3.65 10.92 4.21
CA THR A 55 5.06 11.18 4.53
C THR A 55 5.87 11.42 3.25
N ILE A 56 5.69 10.59 2.22
CA ILE A 56 6.36 10.79 0.93
C ILE A 56 5.92 12.12 0.32
N ALA A 57 4.62 12.40 0.26
CA ALA A 57 4.09 13.65 -0.27
C ALA A 57 4.66 14.88 0.45
N GLN A 58 4.78 14.82 1.78
CA GLN A 58 5.42 15.88 2.57
C GLN A 58 6.91 16.02 2.24
N MET A 59 7.65 14.91 2.13
CA MET A 59 9.08 14.91 1.81
C MET A 59 9.37 15.43 0.39
N THR A 60 8.47 15.17 -0.56
CA THR A 60 8.62 15.60 -1.95
C THR A 60 7.86 16.89 -2.27
N ASN A 61 7.27 17.55 -1.26
CA ASN A 61 6.42 18.72 -1.43
C ASN A 61 5.36 18.56 -2.54
N SER A 62 4.71 17.39 -2.56
CA SER A 62 3.73 16.96 -3.55
C SER A 62 2.35 16.77 -2.94
N SER A 63 1.31 16.69 -3.76
CA SER A 63 -0.02 16.29 -3.31
C SER A 63 -0.08 14.78 -3.04
N VAL A 64 -0.79 14.38 -1.97
CA VAL A 64 -1.03 12.96 -1.65
C VAL A 64 -1.62 12.21 -2.84
N ASN A 65 -2.56 12.83 -3.56
CA ASN A 65 -3.28 12.19 -4.66
C ASN A 65 -2.44 12.04 -5.94
N SER A 66 -1.30 12.73 -6.04
CA SER A 66 -0.45 12.68 -7.24
C SER A 66 0.93 12.06 -6.99
N VAL A 67 1.34 11.90 -5.72
CA VAL A 67 2.71 11.50 -5.40
C VAL A 67 3.07 10.11 -5.94
N LEU A 68 2.15 9.14 -5.88
CA LEU A 68 2.38 7.79 -6.40
C LEU A 68 2.45 7.74 -7.94
N PRO A 69 1.49 8.33 -8.70
CA PRO A 69 1.62 8.41 -10.16
C PRO A 69 2.91 9.11 -10.60
N VAL A 70 3.24 10.26 -10.00
CA VAL A 70 4.47 11.02 -10.30
C VAL A 70 5.72 10.19 -9.97
N TYR A 71 5.72 9.49 -8.83
CA TYR A 71 6.82 8.58 -8.47
C TYR A 71 6.98 7.46 -9.49
N CYS A 72 5.89 6.84 -9.95
CA CYS A 72 5.94 5.76 -10.93
C CYS A 72 6.45 6.23 -12.29
N GLU A 73 6.07 7.44 -12.72
CA GLU A 73 6.57 8.04 -13.95
C GLU A 73 8.07 8.32 -13.85
N THR A 74 8.48 9.03 -12.80
CA THR A 74 9.87 9.50 -12.63
C THR A 74 10.86 8.37 -12.34
N VAL A 75 10.44 7.34 -11.61
CA VAL A 75 11.33 6.29 -11.11
C VAL A 75 11.20 4.98 -11.89
N HIS A 76 10.04 4.70 -12.46
CA HIS A 76 9.76 3.44 -13.15
C HIS A 76 9.43 3.63 -14.64
N GLY A 77 9.33 4.87 -15.15
CA GLY A 77 8.96 5.12 -16.55
C GLY A 77 7.53 4.70 -16.88
N ILE A 78 6.65 4.67 -15.88
CA ILE A 78 5.25 4.27 -16.01
C ILE A 78 4.39 5.51 -16.11
N GLU A 79 3.63 5.66 -17.20
CA GLU A 79 2.71 6.78 -17.38
C GLU A 79 1.75 6.93 -16.19
N GLN A 80 1.54 8.17 -15.72
CA GLN A 80 0.72 8.44 -14.52
C GLN A 80 -0.70 7.86 -14.64
N ILE A 81 -1.28 7.84 -15.84
CA ILE A 81 -2.62 7.30 -16.07
C ILE A 81 -2.72 5.78 -15.83
N ALA A 82 -1.60 5.06 -15.89
CA ALA A 82 -1.53 3.64 -15.54
C ALA A 82 -1.54 3.39 -14.02
N VAL A 83 -1.37 4.44 -13.21
CA VAL A 83 -1.31 4.45 -11.73
C VAL A 83 -2.13 5.63 -11.17
N ALA A 84 -3.39 5.75 -11.59
CA ALA A 84 -4.31 6.77 -11.08
C ALA A 84 -4.85 6.37 -9.70
N THR A 85 -3.99 6.46 -8.68
CA THR A 85 -4.31 6.18 -7.27
C THR A 85 -4.47 7.47 -6.48
N ILE A 86 -5.47 7.55 -5.62
CA ILE A 86 -5.75 8.73 -4.78
C ILE A 86 -5.46 8.50 -3.30
N ASP A 87 -5.11 7.27 -2.91
CA ASP A 87 -4.77 6.89 -1.54
C ASP A 87 -3.56 5.94 -1.52
N GLY A 88 -3.05 5.66 -0.32
CA GLY A 88 -1.91 4.76 -0.14
C GLY A 88 -2.29 3.32 0.22
N SER A 89 -3.56 3.09 0.56
CA SER A 89 -4.04 1.79 1.07
C SER A 89 -4.72 0.92 0.02
N GLY A 90 -5.23 1.50 -1.07
CA GLY A 90 -6.03 0.79 -2.05
C GLY A 90 -7.50 0.66 -1.67
N LEU A 91 -7.97 1.34 -0.62
CA LEU A 91 -9.36 1.25 -0.14
C LEU A 91 -10.31 2.05 -1.02
N SER A 92 -9.83 3.14 -1.62
CA SER A 92 -10.63 3.98 -2.48
C SER A 92 -11.09 3.21 -3.73
N PRO A 93 -12.41 3.17 -4.02
CA PRO A 93 -12.93 2.61 -5.26
C PRO A 93 -12.62 3.48 -6.48
N GLU A 94 -12.05 4.68 -6.29
CA GLU A 94 -11.59 5.55 -7.39
C GLU A 94 -10.20 5.16 -7.90
N ASN A 95 -9.43 4.37 -7.14
CA ASN A 95 -8.12 3.90 -7.56
C ASN A 95 -8.23 3.12 -8.87
N ARG A 96 -7.38 3.47 -9.84
CA ARG A 96 -7.20 2.73 -11.10
C ARG A 96 -5.72 2.44 -11.29
N ILE A 97 -5.41 1.18 -11.49
CA ILE A 97 -4.05 0.72 -11.74
C ILE A 97 -4.06 -0.44 -12.73
N THR A 98 -3.09 -0.47 -13.63
CA THR A 98 -2.96 -1.58 -14.59
C THR A 98 -2.15 -2.73 -14.00
N THR A 99 -2.47 -3.97 -14.38
CA THR A 99 -1.66 -5.13 -14.00
C THR A 99 -0.23 -5.05 -14.55
N TRP A 100 -0.05 -4.42 -15.72
CA TRP A 100 1.26 -4.14 -16.28
C TRP A 100 2.07 -3.21 -15.37
N ALA A 101 1.50 -2.10 -14.88
CA ALA A 101 2.20 -1.18 -13.99
C ALA A 101 2.65 -1.88 -12.70
N ILE A 102 1.78 -2.68 -12.07
CA ILE A 102 2.13 -3.44 -10.86
C ILE A 102 3.28 -4.41 -11.14
N ALA A 103 3.17 -5.21 -12.20
CA ALA A 103 4.21 -6.17 -12.56
C ALA A 103 5.54 -5.48 -12.93
N HIS A 104 5.48 -4.33 -13.59
CA HIS A 104 6.65 -3.53 -13.94
C HIS A 104 7.34 -2.96 -12.70
N VAL A 105 6.58 -2.41 -11.75
CA VAL A 105 7.13 -1.94 -10.46
C VAL A 105 7.80 -3.10 -9.73
N LEU A 106 7.13 -4.24 -9.57
CA LEU A 106 7.70 -5.42 -8.91
C LEU A 106 8.96 -5.92 -9.63
N TYR A 107 8.96 -5.95 -10.96
CA TYR A 107 10.14 -6.30 -11.73
C TYR A 107 11.31 -5.36 -11.45
N ASN A 108 11.09 -4.05 -11.47
CA ASN A 108 12.12 -3.04 -11.17
C ASN A 108 12.59 -3.13 -9.71
N VAL A 109 11.68 -3.39 -8.76
CA VAL A 109 12.00 -3.58 -7.34
C VAL A 109 12.91 -4.79 -7.13
N ARG A 110 12.69 -5.89 -7.84
CA ARG A 110 13.57 -7.07 -7.78
C ARG A 110 15.01 -6.78 -8.21
N GLN A 111 15.23 -5.79 -9.07
CA GLN A 111 16.58 -5.38 -9.49
C GLN A 111 17.30 -4.52 -8.43
N ARG A 112 16.61 -4.05 -7.38
CA ARG A 112 17.19 -3.18 -6.34
C ARG A 112 17.84 -4.01 -5.24
N ALA A 113 19.11 -4.36 -5.47
CA ALA A 113 19.85 -5.30 -4.64
C ALA A 113 19.96 -4.93 -3.14
N SER A 114 19.89 -3.65 -2.76
CA SER A 114 20.20 -3.23 -1.39
C SER A 114 19.08 -3.47 -0.36
N TRP A 115 17.82 -3.58 -0.80
CA TRP A 115 16.68 -3.72 0.11
C TRP A 115 15.60 -4.69 -0.36
N PHE A 116 15.77 -5.30 -1.53
CA PHE A 116 14.80 -6.24 -2.08
C PHE A 116 14.47 -7.40 -1.13
N SER A 117 15.46 -7.94 -0.40
CA SER A 117 15.26 -9.05 0.54
C SER A 117 14.27 -8.69 1.65
N GLU A 118 14.31 -7.46 2.17
CA GLU A 118 13.36 -6.99 3.19
C GLU A 118 11.95 -6.81 2.61
N PHE A 119 11.85 -6.25 1.40
CA PHE A 119 10.58 -6.11 0.71
C PHE A 119 9.95 -7.48 0.40
N GLU A 120 10.73 -8.42 -0.14
CA GLU A 120 10.26 -9.76 -0.44
C GLU A 120 9.83 -10.52 0.83
N ARG A 121 10.55 -10.32 1.94
CA ARG A 121 10.21 -10.87 3.25
C ARG A 121 8.88 -10.33 3.79
N ALA A 122 8.54 -9.07 3.51
CA ALA A 122 7.29 -8.43 3.93
C ALA A 122 6.05 -8.99 3.22
N LEU A 123 6.19 -9.52 2.00
CA LEU A 123 5.07 -10.12 1.29
C LEU A 123 4.61 -11.42 1.97
N PRO A 124 3.31 -11.60 2.23
CA PRO A 124 2.81 -12.82 2.83
C PRO A 124 2.97 -14.01 1.89
N ILE A 125 3.21 -15.19 2.47
CA ILE A 125 3.23 -16.45 1.73
C ILE A 125 1.81 -17.01 1.69
N ILE A 126 1.22 -17.04 0.49
CA ILE A 126 -0.12 -17.55 0.24
C ILE A 126 -0.02 -18.65 -0.79
N ASN A 127 -0.52 -19.86 -0.47
CA ASN A 127 -0.38 -21.02 -1.34
C ASN A 127 1.09 -21.24 -1.81
N GLY A 128 2.06 -21.09 -0.90
CA GLY A 128 3.49 -21.28 -1.19
C GLY A 128 4.15 -20.20 -2.07
N ILE A 129 3.47 -19.07 -2.33
CA ILE A 129 3.97 -17.99 -3.18
C ILE A 129 3.98 -16.68 -2.38
N ARG A 130 5.04 -15.88 -2.53
CA ARG A 130 5.13 -14.53 -1.93
C ARG A 130 4.29 -13.55 -2.75
N MET A 131 3.17 -13.11 -2.20
CA MET A 131 2.24 -12.24 -2.93
C MET A 131 1.45 -11.34 -1.99
N LYS A 132 1.07 -10.16 -2.48
CA LYS A 132 0.10 -9.31 -1.80
C LYS A 132 -1.31 -9.60 -2.30
N PRO A 133 -2.26 -9.98 -1.42
CA PRO A 133 -3.67 -10.03 -1.77
C PRO A 133 -4.32 -8.63 -1.67
N GLY A 134 -5.32 -8.39 -2.50
CA GLY A 134 -6.25 -7.27 -2.38
C GLY A 134 -7.69 -7.76 -2.53
N TYR A 135 -8.57 -7.29 -1.65
CA TYR A 135 -9.99 -7.63 -1.70
C TYR A 135 -10.85 -6.47 -1.20
N ILE A 136 -11.71 -5.98 -2.07
CA ILE A 136 -12.83 -5.11 -1.75
C ILE A 136 -14.08 -5.66 -2.45
N GLN A 137 -15.24 -5.05 -2.25
CA GLN A 137 -16.46 -5.50 -2.91
C GLN A 137 -16.26 -5.55 -4.43
N ASN A 138 -16.54 -6.73 -5.03
CA ASN A 138 -16.43 -7.00 -6.47
C ASN A 138 -15.03 -6.84 -7.09
N ALA A 139 -13.97 -6.70 -6.28
CA ALA A 139 -12.60 -6.69 -6.79
C ALA A 139 -11.71 -7.62 -5.96
N LEU A 140 -10.97 -8.48 -6.66
CA LEU A 140 -10.00 -9.41 -6.08
C LEU A 140 -8.70 -9.29 -6.88
N SER A 141 -7.58 -9.14 -6.17
CA SER A 141 -6.27 -9.00 -6.79
C SER A 141 -5.19 -9.78 -6.06
N TYR A 142 -4.18 -10.18 -6.82
CA TYR A 142 -2.96 -10.81 -6.33
C TYR A 142 -1.78 -10.37 -7.18
N ALA A 143 -0.70 -9.95 -6.56
CA ALA A 143 0.55 -9.64 -7.25
C ALA A 143 1.75 -10.07 -6.42
N GLY A 144 2.82 -10.52 -7.07
CA GLY A 144 3.99 -11.01 -6.35
C GLY A 144 4.99 -11.75 -7.22
N TYR A 145 5.75 -12.64 -6.57
CA TYR A 145 6.84 -13.40 -7.18
C TYR A 145 6.58 -14.89 -7.09
N VAL A 146 6.72 -15.58 -8.21
CA VAL A 146 6.71 -17.04 -8.29
C VAL A 146 7.95 -17.48 -9.05
N ASN A 147 8.84 -18.21 -8.37
CA ASN A 147 10.16 -18.58 -8.89
C ASN A 147 10.94 -17.34 -9.41
N HIS A 148 11.36 -17.34 -10.68
CA HIS A 148 12.03 -16.21 -11.33
C HIS A 148 11.08 -15.23 -12.02
N ARG A 149 9.76 -15.36 -11.82
CA ARG A 149 8.73 -14.59 -12.51
C ARG A 149 8.03 -13.62 -11.58
N VAL A 150 7.51 -12.56 -12.18
CA VAL A 150 6.62 -11.59 -11.55
C VAL A 150 5.21 -11.77 -12.13
N PHE A 151 4.19 -11.63 -11.30
CA PHE A 151 2.80 -11.68 -11.78
C PHE A 151 1.97 -10.58 -11.13
N SER A 152 0.90 -10.20 -11.82
CA SER A 152 -0.16 -9.33 -11.30
C SER A 152 -1.49 -9.73 -11.92
N ILE A 153 -2.49 -9.98 -11.08
CA ILE A 153 -3.84 -10.40 -11.47
C ILE A 153 -4.82 -9.47 -10.75
N ILE A 154 -5.75 -8.88 -11.51
CA ILE A 154 -6.88 -8.12 -10.99
C ILE A 154 -8.13 -8.64 -11.67
N THR A 155 -9.15 -8.99 -10.89
CA THR A 155 -10.49 -9.34 -11.38
C THR A 155 -11.49 -8.36 -10.77
N ASN A 156 -12.18 -7.61 -11.63
CA ASN A 156 -13.22 -6.65 -11.24
C ASN A 156 -14.58 -7.13 -11.74
N ASN A 157 -15.65 -6.77 -11.01
CA ASN A 157 -17.04 -6.97 -11.41
C ASN A 157 -17.35 -8.42 -11.82
N PHE A 158 -16.72 -9.40 -11.16
CA PHE A 158 -16.97 -10.81 -11.43
C PHE A 158 -18.35 -11.23 -10.92
N ASN A 159 -18.96 -12.20 -11.60
CA ASN A 159 -20.19 -12.82 -11.14
C ASN A 159 -19.88 -14.05 -10.26
N GLY A 160 -20.63 -14.22 -9.17
CA GLY A 160 -20.52 -15.35 -8.25
C GLY A 160 -19.65 -15.08 -7.01
N GLN A 161 -19.37 -16.14 -6.26
CA GLN A 161 -18.66 -16.04 -4.98
C GLN A 161 -17.16 -15.75 -5.17
N THR A 162 -16.61 -14.83 -4.38
CA THR A 162 -15.17 -14.51 -4.31
C THR A 162 -14.29 -15.75 -4.12
N SER A 163 -14.75 -16.72 -3.31
CA SER A 163 -14.06 -17.99 -3.08
C SER A 163 -13.83 -18.79 -4.36
N THR A 164 -14.79 -18.77 -5.29
CA THR A 164 -14.69 -19.46 -6.57
C THR A 164 -13.68 -18.79 -7.48
N ILE A 165 -13.66 -17.45 -7.55
CA ILE A 165 -12.65 -16.72 -8.32
C ILE A 165 -11.26 -16.93 -7.73
N ARG A 166 -11.13 -16.85 -6.41
CA ARG A 166 -9.87 -17.13 -5.70
C ARG A 166 -9.31 -18.50 -6.04
N ARG A 167 -10.14 -19.54 -6.04
CA ARG A 167 -9.72 -20.90 -6.42
C ARG A 167 -9.27 -21.00 -7.88
N LYS A 168 -9.94 -20.31 -8.81
CA LYS A 168 -9.50 -20.25 -10.22
C LYS A 168 -8.13 -19.58 -10.34
N ILE A 169 -7.90 -18.49 -9.60
CA ILE A 169 -6.61 -17.80 -9.55
C ILE A 169 -5.53 -18.72 -8.97
N TRP A 170 -5.82 -19.43 -7.88
CA TRP A 170 -4.87 -20.38 -7.30
C TRP A 170 -4.51 -21.51 -8.26
N ASN A 171 -5.50 -22.12 -8.93
CA ASN A 171 -5.24 -23.15 -9.93
C ASN A 171 -4.35 -22.63 -11.07
N LEU A 172 -4.52 -21.37 -11.50
CA LEU A 172 -3.63 -20.74 -12.48
C LEU A 172 -2.22 -20.53 -11.91
N LEU A 173 -2.09 -20.03 -10.69
CA LEU A 173 -0.79 -19.78 -10.06
C LEU A 173 -0.03 -21.09 -9.77
N ASP A 174 -0.76 -22.18 -9.52
CA ASP A 174 -0.17 -23.50 -9.32
C ASP A 174 0.52 -24.03 -10.59
N THR A 175 0.10 -23.59 -11.79
CA THR A 175 0.80 -23.97 -13.04
C THR A 175 2.13 -23.22 -13.23
N LEU A 176 2.41 -22.20 -12.41
CA LEU A 176 3.62 -21.38 -12.49
C LEU A 176 4.70 -21.79 -11.49
N LYS A 177 4.34 -22.63 -10.50
CA LYS A 177 5.25 -23.24 -9.52
C LYS A 177 6.15 -24.26 -10.19
#